data_AF-A0A5C7PW14-F1
#
_entry.id   AF-A0A5C7PW14-F1
#
_cell.length_a   1.000
_cell.length_b   1.000
_cell.length_c   1.000
_cell.angle_alpha   90.00
_cell.angle_beta   90.00
_cell.angle_gamma   90.00
#
_symmetry.space_group_name_H-M   'P 1'
#
loop_
_entity.id
_entity.type
_entity.pdbx_description
1 polymer ?
#
loop_
_entity_poly.entity_id
_entity_poly.type
_entity_poly.pdbx_seq_one_letter_code
_entity_poly.pdbx_strand_id
1 'polypeptide(L)'
;MTFQEEVHAAAKDYVQRGWFVFPLHTILEDGECSCGKAGCGDAGKHPRVARGLKEASRDLAKIDEWFGKDAPPANIGLVTGEISGITVIDVDIGDGKFGAESWAEAIKDHGEPQTLMAQTGSGGLHVVFQYNSALKTASNVLGKGVDCRNDGGYIVAAPSRHRSGGVYSWINLGDPIA
;
A
#
# COMPACT_ATOMS: atom_id res chain seq x y z
N MET A 1 17.25 -10.15 -7.53
CA MET A 1 17.52 -9.13 -6.50
C MET A 1 17.01 -9.69 -5.17
N THR A 2 17.60 -9.30 -4.06
CA THR A 2 17.06 -9.64 -2.73
C THR A 2 15.80 -8.81 -2.46
N PHE A 3 14.96 -9.25 -1.51
CA PHE A 3 13.79 -8.47 -1.09
C PHE A 3 14.15 -7.03 -0.68
N GLN A 4 15.29 -6.85 0.00
CA GLN A 4 15.78 -5.53 0.40
C GLN A 4 16.11 -4.66 -0.81
N GLU A 5 16.82 -5.20 -1.80
CA GLU A 5 17.18 -4.49 -3.03
C GLU A 5 15.93 -4.07 -3.83
N GLU A 6 14.94 -4.95 -3.92
CA GLU A 6 13.68 -4.70 -4.63
C GLU A 6 12.85 -3.62 -3.94
N VAL A 7 12.72 -3.68 -2.61
CA VAL A 7 12.04 -2.66 -1.80
C VAL A 7 12.75 -1.31 -1.92
N HIS A 8 14.08 -1.30 -1.87
CA HIS A 8 14.86 -0.06 -1.96
C HIS A 8 14.68 0.63 -3.31
N ALA A 9 14.79 -0.15 -4.40
CA ALA A 9 14.59 0.35 -5.76
C ALA A 9 13.16 0.89 -5.94
N ALA A 10 12.15 0.12 -5.51
CA ALA A 10 10.74 0.53 -5.59
C ALA A 10 10.45 1.82 -4.81
N ALA A 11 10.98 1.95 -3.59
CA ALA A 11 10.81 3.16 -2.79
C ALA A 11 11.40 4.40 -3.47
N LYS A 12 12.54 4.27 -4.16
CA LYS A 12 13.14 5.35 -4.97
C LYS A 12 12.25 5.71 -6.16
N ASP A 13 11.71 4.72 -6.85
CA ASP A 13 10.81 4.95 -7.99
C ASP A 13 9.51 5.67 -7.55
N TYR A 14 8.97 5.33 -6.38
CA TYR A 14 7.79 6.02 -5.83
C TYR A 14 8.08 7.47 -5.49
N VAL A 15 9.26 7.76 -4.93
CA VAL A 15 9.70 9.14 -4.70
C VAL A 15 9.83 9.91 -6.01
N GLN A 16 10.35 9.30 -7.09
CA GLN A 16 10.43 9.92 -8.41
C GLN A 16 9.04 10.22 -9.01
N ARG A 17 8.04 9.40 -8.69
CA ARG A 17 6.63 9.63 -9.04
C ARG A 17 5.97 10.73 -8.20
N GLY A 18 6.69 11.29 -7.23
CA GLY A 18 6.18 12.33 -6.34
C GLY A 18 5.43 11.78 -5.13
N TRP A 19 5.46 10.47 -4.86
CA TRP A 19 4.76 9.86 -3.73
C TRP A 19 5.61 9.83 -2.46
N PHE A 20 4.98 10.09 -1.33
CA PHE A 20 5.63 10.04 -0.02
C PHE A 20 5.54 8.63 0.57
N VAL A 21 6.69 8.11 1.00
CA VAL A 21 6.79 6.75 1.54
C VAL A 21 7.43 6.72 2.92
N PHE A 22 7.20 5.63 3.66
CA PHE A 22 7.77 5.38 4.98
C PHE A 22 7.87 3.87 5.24
N PRO A 23 8.76 3.41 6.15
CA PRO A 23 8.91 1.99 6.42
C PRO A 23 7.79 1.48 7.32
N LEU A 24 7.21 0.37 6.89
CA LEU A 24 6.34 -0.48 7.68
C LEU A 24 7.13 -1.67 8.20
N HIS A 25 6.64 -2.29 9.26
CA HIS A 25 7.09 -3.64 9.58
C HIS A 25 6.80 -4.58 8.41
N THR A 26 7.68 -5.56 8.20
CA THR A 26 7.52 -6.63 7.20
C THR A 26 7.25 -7.99 7.85
N ILE A 27 6.92 -8.97 7.01
CA ILE A 27 6.84 -10.38 7.35
C ILE A 27 8.19 -11.03 7.09
N LEU A 28 8.74 -11.63 8.14
CA LEU A 28 10.02 -12.35 8.10
C LEU A 28 9.85 -13.73 7.44
N GLU A 29 10.96 -14.42 7.18
CA GLU A 29 10.95 -15.72 6.51
C GLU A 29 10.27 -16.83 7.31
N ASP A 30 10.21 -16.68 8.63
CA ASP A 30 9.48 -17.57 9.55
C ASP A 30 7.97 -17.29 9.59
N GLY A 31 7.49 -16.28 8.84
CA GLY A 31 6.09 -15.88 8.78
C GLY A 31 5.67 -14.90 9.89
N GLU A 32 6.58 -14.52 10.80
CA GLU A 32 6.28 -13.62 11.89
C GLU A 32 6.45 -12.14 11.49
N CYS A 33 5.74 -11.27 12.22
CA CYS A 33 5.90 -9.85 12.04
C CYS A 33 7.24 -9.40 12.63
N SER A 34 8.00 -8.62 11.86
CA SER A 34 9.28 -8.02 12.30
C SER A 34 9.17 -7.06 13.50
N CYS A 35 7.98 -6.81 14.04
CA CYS A 35 7.79 -6.07 15.30
C CYS A 35 7.97 -6.92 16.55
N GLY A 36 8.07 -8.25 16.42
CA GLY A 36 8.26 -9.18 17.54
C GLY A 36 7.03 -9.41 18.42
N LYS A 37 5.90 -8.76 18.11
CA LYS A 37 4.64 -9.00 18.84
C LYS A 37 4.00 -10.30 18.34
N ALA A 38 3.93 -11.30 19.20
CA ALA A 38 3.17 -12.53 18.94
C ALA A 38 1.69 -12.20 18.64
N GLY A 39 1.15 -12.78 17.56
CA GLY A 39 -0.23 -12.52 17.15
C GLY A 39 -0.50 -11.06 16.74
N CYS A 40 0.47 -10.40 16.10
CA CYS A 40 0.31 -9.04 15.61
C CYS A 40 -0.92 -8.92 14.68
N GLY A 41 -1.89 -8.08 15.06
CA GLY A 41 -3.14 -7.88 14.31
C GLY A 41 -2.91 -7.30 12.91
N ASP A 42 -1.97 -6.35 12.80
CA ASP A 42 -1.61 -5.65 11.56
C ASP A 42 -0.25 -6.09 11.02
N ALA A 43 0.07 -7.38 11.16
CA ALA A 43 1.36 -7.95 10.77
C ALA A 43 1.76 -7.52 9.34
N GLY A 44 2.94 -6.90 9.20
CA GLY A 44 3.44 -6.44 7.91
C GLY A 44 2.84 -5.11 7.39
N LYS A 45 1.90 -4.48 8.12
CA LYS A 45 1.14 -3.32 7.64
C LYS A 45 1.22 -2.08 8.54
N HIS A 46 1.75 -2.20 9.74
CA HIS A 46 1.85 -1.09 10.69
C HIS A 46 3.22 -0.39 10.62
N PRO A 47 3.29 0.92 10.97
CA PRO A 47 4.52 1.69 10.86
C PRO A 47 5.66 1.14 11.71
N ARG A 48 6.89 1.22 11.17
CA ARG A 48 8.15 0.97 11.90
C ARG A 48 8.71 2.23 12.57
N VAL A 49 8.27 3.40 12.11
CA VAL A 49 8.66 4.73 12.63
C VAL A 49 7.66 5.25 13.67
N ALA A 50 8.16 6.03 14.63
CA ALA A 50 7.41 6.40 15.84
C ALA A 50 6.16 7.25 15.56
N ARG A 51 6.22 8.21 14.62
CA ARG A 51 5.07 9.08 14.28
C ARG A 51 4.26 8.56 13.08
N GLY A 52 4.49 7.31 12.67
CA GLY A 52 3.75 6.66 11.60
C GLY A 52 3.85 7.37 10.25
N LEU A 53 2.71 7.44 9.54
CA LEU A 53 2.63 8.08 8.22
C LEU A 53 3.05 9.56 8.21
N LYS A 54 3.03 10.25 9.37
CA LYS A 54 3.49 11.64 9.50
C LYS A 54 5.00 11.78 9.29
N GLU A 55 5.74 10.68 9.26
CA GLU A 55 7.18 10.68 8.96
C GLU A 55 7.47 10.46 7.48
N ALA A 56 6.46 10.17 6.66
CA ALA A 56 6.66 9.87 5.26
C ALA A 56 7.43 10.96 4.54
N SER A 57 8.28 10.54 3.61
CA SER A 57 9.29 11.39 3.00
C SER A 57 9.47 11.08 1.52
N ARG A 58 9.99 12.08 0.82
CA ARG A 58 10.57 11.98 -0.52
C ARG A 58 12.06 12.29 -0.54
N ASP A 59 12.65 12.52 0.63
CA ASP A 59 14.08 12.72 0.77
C ASP A 59 14.81 11.38 0.57
N LEU A 60 15.60 11.29 -0.51
CA LEU A 60 16.35 10.09 -0.86
C LEU A 60 17.31 9.66 0.25
N ALA A 61 17.85 10.58 1.05
CA ALA A 61 18.70 10.22 2.19
C ALA A 61 17.93 9.41 3.24
N LYS A 62 16.67 9.79 3.52
CA LYS A 62 15.78 9.00 4.39
C LYS A 62 15.36 7.67 3.76
N ILE A 63 15.15 7.64 2.44
CA ILE A 63 14.84 6.39 1.75
C ILE A 63 16.01 5.40 1.81
N ASP A 64 17.24 5.89 1.64
CA ASP A 64 18.46 5.11 1.81
C ASP A 64 18.63 4.64 3.27
N GLU A 65 18.30 5.49 4.25
CA GLU A 65 18.30 5.11 5.67
C GLU A 65 17.29 3.99 5.99
N TRP A 66 16.07 4.07 5.45
CA TRP A 66 14.99 3.15 5.79
C TRP A 66 15.00 1.84 5.01
N PHE A 67 15.45 1.87 3.76
CA PHE A 67 15.35 0.74 2.84
C PHE A 67 16.70 0.31 2.25
N GLY A 68 17.79 1.02 2.55
CA GLY A 68 19.11 0.66 2.09
C GLY A 68 19.59 -0.70 2.63
N LYS A 69 20.70 -1.19 2.06
CA LYS A 69 21.26 -2.52 2.35
C LYS A 69 21.50 -2.81 3.84
N ASP A 70 21.84 -1.77 4.62
CA ASP A 70 22.20 -1.88 6.04
C ASP A 70 20.98 -1.66 6.97
N ALA A 71 19.82 -1.33 6.41
CA ALA A 71 18.59 -1.12 7.16
C ALA A 71 17.90 -2.45 7.48
N PRO A 72 17.16 -2.54 8.60
CA PRO A 72 16.30 -3.69 8.84
C PRO A 72 15.26 -3.87 7.72
N PRO A 73 14.92 -5.12 7.35
CA PRO A 73 13.86 -5.38 6.37
C PRO A 73 12.54 -4.69 6.73
N ALA A 74 11.96 -4.05 5.71
CA ALA A 74 10.76 -3.24 5.85
C ALA A 74 9.84 -3.41 4.63
N ASN A 75 8.54 -3.29 4.88
CA ASN A 75 7.56 -3.07 3.82
C ASN A 75 7.45 -1.57 3.54
N ILE A 76 6.84 -1.20 2.43
CA ILE A 76 6.67 0.19 2.01
C ILE A 76 5.24 0.64 2.33
N GLY A 77 5.13 1.66 3.17
CA GLY A 77 3.90 2.44 3.31
C GLY A 77 3.95 3.63 2.36
N LEU A 78 2.87 3.86 1.61
CA LEU A 78 2.73 4.97 0.66
C LEU A 78 1.54 5.82 1.08
N VAL A 79 1.81 7.08 1.45
CA VAL A 79 0.78 8.00 1.97
C VAL A 79 -0.10 8.50 0.85
N THR A 80 -1.41 8.42 1.04
CA THR A 80 -2.42 8.91 0.09
C THR A 80 -2.83 10.35 0.43
N GLY A 81 -3.63 10.98 -0.44
CA GLY A 81 -4.10 12.34 -0.27
C GLY A 81 -3.30 13.35 -1.09
N GLU A 82 -3.52 14.63 -0.78
CA GLU A 82 -2.93 15.77 -1.48
C GLU A 82 -1.40 15.68 -1.54
N ILE A 83 -0.79 15.23 -0.44
CA ILE A 83 0.67 15.13 -0.30
C ILE A 83 1.33 14.26 -1.37
N SER A 84 0.65 13.20 -1.83
CA SER A 84 1.12 12.32 -2.91
C SER A 84 0.31 12.48 -4.19
N GLY A 85 -0.69 13.37 -4.22
CA GLY A 85 -1.54 13.59 -5.37
C GLY A 85 -2.39 12.38 -5.78
N ILE A 86 -2.73 11.47 -4.86
CA ILE A 86 -3.50 10.27 -5.17
C ILE A 86 -4.65 9.98 -4.19
N THR A 87 -5.72 9.40 -4.72
CA THR A 87 -6.77 8.72 -3.95
C THR A 87 -6.72 7.24 -4.30
N VAL A 88 -6.91 6.34 -3.34
CA VAL A 88 -6.90 4.89 -3.62
C VAL A 88 -8.20 4.25 -3.14
N ILE A 89 -8.82 3.46 -4.00
CA ILE A 89 -9.87 2.52 -3.62
C ILE A 89 -9.20 1.18 -3.28
N ASP A 90 -9.38 0.75 -2.04
CA ASP A 90 -8.77 -0.44 -1.45
C ASP A 90 -9.83 -1.54 -1.34
N VAL A 91 -9.79 -2.49 -2.27
CA VAL A 91 -10.70 -3.62 -2.37
C VAL A 91 -10.11 -4.79 -1.60
N ASP A 92 -10.73 -5.06 -0.47
CA ASP A 92 -10.20 -5.88 0.59
C ASP A 92 -10.89 -7.25 0.56
N ILE A 93 -10.13 -8.32 0.31
CA ILE A 93 -10.66 -9.70 0.21
C ILE A 93 -10.08 -10.61 1.28
N GLY A 94 -10.79 -11.69 1.59
CA GLY A 94 -10.41 -12.69 2.59
C GLY A 94 -11.61 -13.17 3.40
N ASP A 95 -11.36 -13.99 4.41
CA ASP A 95 -12.42 -14.56 5.26
C ASP A 95 -13.27 -13.45 5.91
N GLY A 96 -14.57 -13.44 5.59
CA GLY A 96 -15.52 -12.43 6.07
C GLY A 96 -15.41 -11.05 5.41
N LYS A 97 -14.54 -10.89 4.40
CA LYS A 97 -14.43 -9.69 3.56
C LYS A 97 -15.06 -9.94 2.18
N PHE A 98 -15.92 -9.01 1.76
CA PHE A 98 -16.75 -9.12 0.56
C PHE A 98 -16.38 -8.05 -0.49
N GLY A 99 -15.10 -7.65 -0.50
CA GLY A 99 -14.62 -6.58 -1.35
C GLY A 99 -14.76 -6.92 -2.83
N ALA A 100 -14.53 -8.18 -3.22
CA ALA A 100 -14.64 -8.60 -4.61
C ALA A 100 -16.08 -8.46 -5.16
N GLU A 101 -17.08 -8.90 -4.38
CA GLU A 101 -18.49 -8.80 -4.76
C GLU A 101 -18.97 -7.34 -4.75
N SER A 102 -18.57 -6.58 -3.74
CA SER A 102 -18.91 -5.15 -3.64
C SER A 102 -18.29 -4.34 -4.77
N TRP A 103 -17.04 -4.64 -5.14
CA TRP A 103 -16.36 -4.01 -6.27
C TRP A 103 -17.04 -4.36 -7.59
N ALA A 104 -17.33 -5.64 -7.83
CA ALA A 104 -18.01 -6.10 -9.04
C ALA A 104 -19.37 -5.41 -9.23
N GLU A 105 -20.15 -5.21 -8.16
CA GLU A 105 -21.40 -4.45 -8.25
C GLU A 105 -21.15 -2.95 -8.50
N ALA A 106 -20.15 -2.35 -7.84
CA ALA A 106 -19.82 -0.93 -8.00
C ALA A 106 -19.38 -0.57 -9.43
N ILE A 107 -18.70 -1.48 -10.13
CA ILE A 107 -18.23 -1.27 -11.50
C ILE A 107 -19.17 -1.83 -12.57
N LYS A 108 -20.26 -2.48 -12.19
CA LYS A 108 -21.13 -3.25 -13.11
C LYS A 108 -21.58 -2.48 -14.34
N ASP A 109 -21.95 -1.21 -14.16
CA ASP A 109 -22.48 -0.37 -15.23
C ASP A 109 -21.40 0.43 -15.98
N HIS A 110 -20.16 0.45 -15.46
CA HIS A 110 -19.07 1.30 -15.96
C HIS A 110 -17.83 0.54 -16.44
N GLY A 111 -17.70 -0.73 -16.06
CA GLY A 111 -16.50 -1.55 -16.28
C GLY A 111 -15.33 -1.18 -15.35
N GLU A 112 -14.26 -1.97 -15.44
CA GLU A 112 -13.05 -1.72 -14.66
C GLU A 112 -12.39 -0.39 -15.09
N PRO A 113 -12.11 0.53 -14.14
CA PRO A 113 -11.49 1.80 -14.45
C PRO A 113 -10.10 1.61 -15.08
N GLN A 114 -9.83 2.35 -16.14
CA GLN A 114 -8.52 2.37 -16.81
C GLN A 114 -7.59 3.29 -16.05
N THR A 115 -6.95 2.77 -15.00
CA THR A 115 -6.02 3.50 -14.15
C THR A 115 -4.93 2.57 -13.60
N LEU A 116 -3.98 3.12 -12.86
CA LEU A 116 -2.96 2.33 -12.18
C LEU A 116 -3.57 1.43 -11.08
N MET A 117 -3.19 0.16 -11.07
CA MET A 117 -3.72 -0.85 -10.17
C MET A 117 -2.61 -1.74 -9.59
N ALA A 118 -2.83 -2.21 -8.37
CA ALA A 118 -1.96 -3.21 -7.72
C ALA A 118 -2.78 -4.34 -7.09
N GLN A 119 -2.29 -5.56 -7.23
CA GLN A 119 -2.76 -6.67 -6.44
C GLN A 119 -2.15 -6.59 -5.03
N THR A 120 -2.99 -6.71 -4.01
CA THR A 120 -2.55 -6.75 -2.61
C THR A 120 -2.02 -8.14 -2.26
N GLY A 121 -1.18 -8.25 -1.22
CA GLY A 121 -0.66 -9.55 -0.81
C GLY A 121 -1.72 -10.52 -0.27
N SER A 122 -2.93 -10.07 0.08
CA SER A 122 -4.09 -10.95 0.38
C SER A 122 -4.90 -11.35 -0.86
N GLY A 123 -4.54 -10.87 -2.05
CA GLY A 123 -5.23 -11.13 -3.31
C GLY A 123 -6.27 -10.08 -3.71
N GLY A 124 -6.50 -9.06 -2.87
CA GLY A 124 -7.38 -7.93 -3.16
C GLY A 124 -6.73 -6.93 -4.12
N LEU A 125 -7.26 -5.71 -4.20
CA LEU A 125 -6.88 -4.75 -5.24
C LEU A 125 -6.75 -3.33 -4.67
N HIS A 126 -5.69 -2.62 -5.04
CA HIS A 126 -5.63 -1.17 -4.93
C HIS A 126 -5.89 -0.58 -6.31
N VAL A 127 -6.85 0.34 -6.41
CA VAL A 127 -7.18 1.09 -7.62
C VAL A 127 -6.85 2.55 -7.37
N VAL A 128 -5.82 3.06 -8.06
CA VAL A 128 -5.21 4.37 -7.77
C VAL A 128 -5.76 5.42 -8.73
N PHE A 129 -6.25 6.53 -8.21
CA PHE A 129 -6.75 7.68 -8.95
C PHE A 129 -5.96 8.94 -8.59
N GLN A 130 -6.07 9.98 -9.41
CA GLN A 130 -5.65 11.32 -9.04
C GLN A 130 -6.35 11.77 -7.74
N TYR A 131 -5.63 12.56 -6.93
CA TYR A 131 -6.19 13.13 -5.70
C TYR A 131 -7.49 13.88 -5.97
N ASN A 132 -8.51 13.57 -5.16
CA ASN A 132 -9.79 14.25 -5.19
C ASN A 132 -10.12 14.75 -3.78
N SER A 133 -10.08 16.07 -3.60
CA SER A 133 -10.33 16.73 -2.31
C SER A 133 -11.78 16.59 -1.81
N ALA A 134 -12.71 16.14 -2.65
CA ALA A 134 -14.09 15.89 -2.23
C ALA A 134 -14.24 14.55 -1.48
N LEU A 135 -13.28 13.63 -1.62
CA LEU A 135 -13.31 12.32 -0.98
C LEU A 135 -12.59 12.34 0.38
N LYS A 136 -12.89 11.38 1.24
CA LYS A 136 -12.23 11.23 2.55
C LYS A 136 -11.75 9.79 2.71
N THR A 137 -10.72 9.61 3.54
CA THR A 137 -10.36 8.29 4.04
C THR A 137 -11.54 7.74 4.85
N ALA A 138 -12.14 6.66 4.37
CA ALA A 138 -13.34 6.06 4.93
C ALA A 138 -13.45 4.59 4.54
N SER A 139 -14.12 3.80 5.35
CA SER A 139 -14.33 2.38 5.06
C SER A 139 -15.70 2.10 4.47
N ASN A 140 -15.80 1.05 3.66
CA ASN A 140 -17.03 0.58 3.02
C ASN A 140 -17.76 1.62 2.15
N VAL A 141 -17.01 2.45 1.42
CA VAL A 141 -17.55 3.56 0.61
C VAL A 141 -18.32 3.10 -0.63
N LEU A 142 -17.99 1.91 -1.14
CA LEU A 142 -18.63 1.28 -2.31
C LEU A 142 -19.14 -0.13 -1.97
N GLY A 143 -19.58 -0.31 -0.72
CA GLY A 143 -19.98 -1.61 -0.19
C GLY A 143 -18.94 -2.24 0.73
N LYS A 144 -19.29 -3.39 1.32
CA LYS A 144 -18.51 -3.99 2.41
C LYS A 144 -17.14 -4.48 1.90
N GLY A 145 -16.06 -4.00 2.51
CA GLY A 145 -14.69 -4.34 2.13
C GLY A 145 -14.18 -3.55 0.93
N VAL A 146 -14.80 -2.42 0.58
CA VAL A 146 -14.25 -1.45 -0.38
C VAL A 146 -14.04 -0.13 0.32
N ASP A 147 -12.79 0.16 0.64
CA ASP A 147 -12.37 1.33 1.41
C ASP A 147 -11.82 2.43 0.49
N CYS A 148 -11.88 3.69 0.94
CA CYS A 148 -11.19 4.81 0.32
C CYS A 148 -10.02 5.23 1.21
N ARG A 149 -8.83 5.35 0.62
CA ARG A 149 -7.64 5.94 1.22
C ARG A 149 -7.36 7.26 0.51
N ASN A 150 -7.54 8.36 1.26
CA ASN A 150 -7.28 9.71 0.79
C ASN A 150 -6.39 10.43 1.82
N ASP A 151 -6.61 11.72 2.09
CA ASP A 151 -5.89 12.44 3.15
C ASP A 151 -5.93 11.69 4.49
N GLY A 152 -4.77 11.63 5.16
CA GLY A 152 -4.58 10.92 6.42
C GLY A 152 -4.54 9.40 6.30
N GLY A 153 -4.62 8.84 5.09
CA GLY A 153 -4.50 7.42 4.80
C GLY A 153 -3.14 7.03 4.22
N TYR A 154 -2.92 5.72 4.11
CA TYR A 154 -1.81 5.15 3.33
C TYR A 154 -2.21 3.76 2.84
N ILE A 155 -1.47 3.26 1.84
CA ILE A 155 -1.53 1.87 1.38
C ILE A 155 -0.19 1.17 1.61
N VAL A 156 -0.21 -0.16 1.68
CA VAL A 156 1.02 -0.97 1.57
C VAL A 156 1.35 -1.14 0.10
N ALA A 157 2.51 -0.66 -0.34
CA ALA A 157 2.90 -0.68 -1.75
C ALA A 157 3.75 -1.92 -2.10
N ALA A 158 3.74 -2.32 -3.37
CA ALA A 158 4.67 -3.33 -3.87
C ALA A 158 6.14 -2.93 -3.61
N PRO A 159 7.09 -3.88 -3.52
CA PRO A 159 6.94 -5.33 -3.50
C PRO A 159 6.83 -5.87 -2.05
N SER A 160 6.05 -5.21 -1.18
CA SER A 160 5.89 -5.59 0.23
C SER A 160 5.36 -7.02 0.42
N ARG A 161 5.73 -7.66 1.53
CA ARG A 161 5.29 -9.02 1.91
C ARG A 161 4.05 -8.99 2.80
N HIS A 162 3.18 -9.99 2.65
CA HIS A 162 1.95 -10.13 3.42
C HIS A 162 1.94 -11.42 4.25
N ARG A 163 1.22 -11.41 5.38
CA ARG A 163 1.15 -12.54 6.32
C ARG A 163 0.54 -13.83 5.74
N SER A 164 -0.14 -13.73 4.59
CA SER A 164 -0.64 -14.90 3.84
C SER A 164 0.45 -15.62 3.05
N GLY A 165 1.67 -15.06 2.98
CA GLY A 165 2.73 -15.49 2.07
C GLY A 165 2.69 -14.79 0.70
N GLY A 166 1.64 -14.01 0.40
CA GLY A 166 1.55 -13.22 -0.82
C GLY A 166 2.45 -11.97 -0.80
N VAL A 167 2.71 -11.43 -1.99
CA VAL A 167 3.52 -10.23 -2.20
C VAL A 167 2.67 -9.21 -2.95
N TYR A 168 2.70 -7.95 -2.51
CA TYR A 168 2.04 -6.85 -3.20
C TYR A 168 2.72 -6.62 -4.56
N SER A 169 1.96 -6.49 -5.63
CA SER A 169 2.49 -6.32 -6.99
C SER A 169 1.67 -5.31 -7.78
N TRP A 170 2.34 -4.44 -8.55
CA TRP A 170 1.64 -3.59 -9.51
C TRP A 170 1.20 -4.44 -10.71
N ILE A 171 -0.04 -4.28 -11.13
CA ILE A 171 -0.59 -4.96 -12.30
C ILE A 171 -0.11 -4.26 -13.57
N ASN A 172 -0.06 -2.93 -13.54
CA ASN A 172 0.18 -2.07 -14.70
C ASN A 172 0.94 -0.79 -14.30
N LEU A 173 2.11 -0.91 -13.65
CA LEU A 173 2.91 0.23 -13.15
C LEU A 173 3.26 1.31 -14.20
N GLY A 174 3.21 0.97 -15.49
CA GLY A 174 3.46 1.88 -16.61
C GLY A 174 2.26 2.75 -17.01
N ASP A 175 1.07 2.42 -16.52
CA ASP A 175 -0.16 3.12 -16.88
C ASP A 175 -0.31 4.42 -16.08
N PRO A 176 -0.95 5.45 -16.66
CA PRO A 176 -1.23 6.69 -15.94
C PRO A 176 -2.26 6.47 -14.82
N ILE A 177 -2.22 7.35 -13.82
CA ILE A 177 -3.35 7.53 -12.91
C ILE A 177 -4.42 8.36 -13.61
N ALA A 178 -5.67 7.90 -13.55
CA ALA A 178 -6.85 8.58 -14.09
C ALA A 178 -7.33 9.72 -13.20
#